data_AF-A0A7V3U4L8-F1
#
_entry.id   AF-A0A7V3U4L8-F1
#
_cell.length_a   1.000
_cell.length_b   1.000
_cell.length_c   1.000
_cell.angle_alpha   90.00
_cell.angle_beta   90.00
_cell.angle_gamma   90.00
#
_symmetry.space_group_name_H-M   'P 1'
#
loop_
_entity.id
_entity.type
_entity.pdbx_description
1 polymer ?
#
loop_
_entity_poly.entity_id
_entity_poly.type
_entity_poly.pdbx_seq_one_letter_code
_entity_poly.pdbx_strand_id
1 'polypeptide(L)' 'MSLQILAVDDSRTIRDMLNLTLNQAGFTPHLADDGIHGIEVLEEMSPPPDA' A
#
# COMPACT_ATOMS: atom_id res chain seq x y z
N MET A 1 -16.93 3.67 0.39
CA MET A 1 -15.78 2.93 0.96
C MET A 1 -14.61 3.22 0.03
N SER A 2 -13.47 3.69 0.56
CA SER A 2 -12.25 3.85 -0.23
C SER A 2 -11.60 2.47 -0.40
N LEU A 3 -11.09 2.17 -1.61
CA LEU A 3 -10.38 0.91 -1.81
C LEU A 3 -9.07 0.92 -1.02
N GLN A 4 -8.77 -0.20 -0.37
CA GLN A 4 -7.48 -0.42 0.28
C GLN A 4 -6.50 -1.07 -0.70
N ILE A 5 -5.32 -0.48 -0.87
CA ILE A 5 -4.31 -0.92 -1.85
C ILE A 5 -3.00 -1.19 -1.12
N LEU A 6 -2.42 -2.37 -1.28
CA LEU A 6 -1.06 -2.68 -0.80
C LEU A 6 -0.07 -2.56 -1.96
N ALA A 7 0.90 -1.66 -1.84
CA ALA A 7 1.98 -1.47 -2.82
C ALA A 7 3.33 -1.93 -2.23
N VAL A 8 3.96 -2.90 -2.89
CA VAL A 8 5.27 -3.45 -2.51
C VAL A 8 6.31 -3.03 -3.54
N ASP A 9 7.31 -2.23 -3.13
CA ASP A 9 8.37 -1.74 -4.02
C ASP A 9 9.65 -1.46 -3.22
N ASP A 10 10.82 -1.84 -3.74
CA ASP A 10 12.12 -1.69 -3.05
C ASP A 10 12.64 -0.24 -3.07
N SER A 11 12.14 0.59 -3.99
CA SER A 11 12.53 1.98 -4.13
C SER A 11 11.66 2.91 -3.28
N ARG A 12 12.30 3.60 -2.33
CA ARG A 12 11.64 4.61 -1.49
C ARG A 12 10.98 5.71 -2.34
N THR A 13 11.64 6.16 -3.40
CA THR A 13 11.12 7.21 -4.30
C THR A 13 9.82 6.77 -4.97
N ILE A 14 9.71 5.50 -5.37
CA ILE A 14 8.50 4.97 -6.01
C ILE A 14 7.39 4.84 -4.98
N ARG A 15 7.67 4.31 -3.78
CA ARG A 15 6.67 4.22 -2.70
C ARG A 15 6.09 5.58 -2.34
N ASP A 16 6.91 6.62 -2.22
CA ASP A 16 6.45 7.97 -1.94
C ASP A 16 5.55 8.53 -3.06
N MET A 17 5.90 8.24 -4.32
CA MET A 17 5.10 8.62 -5.49
C MET A 17 3.76 7.87 -5.53
N LEU A 18 3.75 6.56 -5.27
CA LEU A 18 2.54 5.75 -5.17
C LEU A 18 1.64 6.22 -4.03
N ASN A 19 2.21 6.52 -2.86
CA ASN A 19 1.47 7.06 -1.74
C ASN A 19 0.76 8.37 -2.12
N LEU A 20 1.49 9.31 -2.71
CA LEU A 20 0.93 10.60 -3.10
C LEU A 20 -0.19 10.45 -4.13
N THR A 21 0.04 9.66 -5.18
CA THR A 21 -0.91 9.49 -6.30
C THR A 21 -2.18 8.75 -5.86
N LEU A 22 -2.05 7.67 -5.08
CA LEU A 22 -3.18 6.89 -4.60
C LEU A 22 -4.01 7.66 -3.57
N ASN A 23 -3.38 8.41 -2.66
CA ASN A 23 -4.10 9.30 -1.74
C ASN A 23 -4.85 10.41 -2.50
N GLN A 24 -4.23 11.02 -3.53
CA GLN A 24 -4.89 12.04 -4.35
C GLN A 24 -6.10 11.48 -5.12
N ALA A 25 -6.04 10.22 -5.52
CA ALA A 25 -7.15 9.52 -6.17
C ALA A 25 -8.27 9.09 -5.18
N GLY A 26 -8.09 9.30 -3.87
CA GLY A 26 -9.06 8.95 -2.83
C GLY A 26 -9.02 7.48 -2.38
N PHE A 27 -7.91 6.78 -2.66
CA PHE A 27 -7.66 5.44 -2.15
C PHE A 27 -6.93 5.47 -0.81
N THR A 28 -6.87 4.31 -0.15
CA THR A 28 -6.10 4.12 1.08
C THR A 28 -4.90 3.22 0.78
N PRO A 29 -3.75 3.81 0.39
CA PRO A 29 -2.54 3.05 0.12
C PRO A 29 -1.85 2.60 1.41
N HIS A 30 -1.36 1.37 1.41
CA HIS A 30 -0.42 0.79 2.36
C HIS A 30 0.85 0.43 1.59
N LEU A 31 2.01 0.70 2.19
CA LEU A 31 3.30 0.59 1.50
C LEU A 31 4.16 -0.43 2.24
N ALA A 32 4.80 -1.31 1.48
CA ALA A 32 5.85 -2.20 1.97
C ALA A 32 7.10 -2.09 1.10
N ASP A 33 8.26 -2.27 1.72
CA ASP A 33 9.56 -2.16 1.07
C ASP A 33 10.12 -3.50 0.59
N ASP A 34 9.56 -4.61 1.06
CA ASP A 34 9.83 -5.95 0.55
C ASP A 34 8.64 -6.89 0.74
N GLY A 35 8.80 -8.14 0.31
CA GLY A 35 7.73 -9.15 0.40
C GLY A 35 7.41 -9.59 1.83
N ILE A 36 8.37 -9.57 2.76
CA ILE A 36 8.12 -9.95 4.16
C ILE A 36 7.32 -8.86 4.83
N HIS A 37 7.76 -7.61 4.73
CA HIS A 37 7.02 -6.46 5.21
C HIS A 37 5.65 -6.36 4.54
N GLY A 38 5.53 -6.73 3.25
CA GLY A 38 4.25 -6.79 2.55
C GLY A 38 3.27 -7.78 3.18
N ILE A 39 3.75 -8.95 3.63
CA ILE A 39 2.93 -9.94 4.33
C ILE A 39 2.55 -9.42 5.73
N GLU A 40 3.48 -8.82 6.47
CA GLU A 40 3.20 -8.24 7.79
C GLU A 40 2.10 -7.16 7.70
N VAL A 41 2.23 -6.24 6.74
CA VAL A 41 1.23 -5.20 6.49
C VAL A 41 -0.11 -5.84 6.08
N LEU A 42 -0.10 -6.85 5.22
CA LEU A 42 -1.31 -7.56 4.82
C LEU A 42 -2.04 -8.24 5.99
N GLU A 43 -1.30 -8.81 6.94
CA GLU A 43 -1.86 -9.43 8.15
C GLU A 43 -2.45 -8.40 9.13
N GLU A 44 -1.88 -7.19 9.18
CA GLU A 44 -2.41 -6.09 10.00
C GLU A 44 -3.62 -5.39 9.36
N MET A 45 -3.81 -5.52 8.05
CA MET A 45 -4.92 -4.90 7.32
C MET A 45 -6.26 -5.60 7.59
N SER A 46 -7.21 -4.84 8.15
CA SER A 46 -8.61 -5.27 8.31
C SER A 46 -9.59 -4.17 7.86
N PRO A 47 -10.32 -4.33 6.73
CA PRO A 47 -10.36 -5.49 5.83
C PRO A 47 -9.08 -5.66 4.98
N PRO A 48 -8.84 -6.85 4.38
CA PRO A 48 -7.76 -7.04 3.41
C PRO A 48 -7.91 -6.09 2.20
N PRO A 49 -6.82 -5.80 1.47
CA PRO A 49 -6.85 -4.95 0.29
C PRO A 49 -7.79 -5.49 -0.79
N ASP A 50 -8.35 -4.56 -1.57
CA ASP A 50 -9.32 -4.84 -2.63
C ASP A 50 -8.60 -5.24 -3.95
N ALA A 51 -7.66 -6.19 -3.89
CA ALA A 51 -7.04 -6.88 -5.03
C ALA A 51 -6.13 -8.02 -4.56
#